data_AF-A0A7G7LA98-F1
#
_entry.id   AF-A0A7G7LA98-F1
#
_cell.length_a   1.000
_cell.length_b   1.000
_cell.length_c   1.000
_cell.angle_alpha   90.00
_cell.angle_beta   90.00
_cell.angle_gamma   90.00
#
_symmetry.space_group_name_H-M   'P 1'
#
loop_
_entity.id
_entity.type
_entity.pdbx_description
1 polymer ?
#
loop_
_entity_poly.entity_id
_entity_poly.type
_entity_poly.pdbx_seq_one_letter_code
_entity_poly.pdbx_strand_id
1 'polypeptide(L)'
;MAVHRTVRVQHSATHPDRGAITLDGDTLTLVGEVDHGLVARWTAEAPADVTATTVDARAVTFLGSAGLALLAGLARATPSRVVLLTEQRVVTRPLTVTGLDALFEIRPG
;
A
#
# COMPACT_ATOMS: atom_id res chain seq x y z
N MET A 1 -32.13 -1.35 -17.95
CA MET A 1 -30.85 -1.93 -17.51
C MET A 1 -29.76 -0.88 -17.69
N ALA A 2 -29.39 -0.16 -16.64
CA ALA A 2 -28.28 0.78 -16.68
C ALA A 2 -26.97 0.01 -16.39
N VAL A 3 -26.09 -0.07 -17.38
CA VAL A 3 -24.73 -0.59 -17.21
C VAL A 3 -23.96 0.46 -16.43
N HIS A 4 -23.80 0.27 -15.12
CA HIS A 4 -22.86 1.05 -14.31
C HIS A 4 -21.45 0.70 -14.79
N ARG A 5 -20.93 1.52 -15.70
CA ARG A 5 -19.53 1.49 -16.10
C ARG A 5 -18.73 2.05 -14.93
N THR A 6 -18.39 1.19 -13.97
CA THR A 6 -17.49 1.56 -12.86
C THR A 6 -16.14 1.90 -13.47
N VAL A 7 -15.87 3.20 -13.61
CA VAL A 7 -14.56 3.70 -14.02
C VAL A 7 -13.59 3.38 -12.89
N ARG A 8 -12.74 2.36 -13.05
CA ARG A 8 -11.63 2.12 -12.13
C ARG A 8 -10.59 3.19 -12.40
N VAL A 9 -10.39 4.08 -11.43
CA VAL A 9 -9.32 5.07 -11.50
C VAL A 9 -8.08 4.41 -10.89
N GLN A 10 -7.15 3.99 -11.75
CA GLN A 10 -5.88 3.42 -11.32
C GLN A 10 -4.85 4.53 -11.11
N HIS A 11 -4.18 4.54 -9.96
CA HIS A 11 -3.05 5.42 -9.71
C HIS A 11 -1.80 4.60 -9.52
N SER A 12 -0.72 4.97 -10.20
CA SER A 12 0.50 4.16 -10.19
C SER A 12 1.74 5.02 -10.29
N ALA A 13 2.73 4.75 -9.45
CA ALA A 13 4.08 5.25 -9.65
C ALA A 13 5.05 4.08 -9.74
N THR A 14 6.07 4.22 -10.60
CA THR A 14 7.12 3.23 -10.81
C THR A 14 8.49 3.85 -10.70
N HIS A 15 9.42 3.17 -10.02
CA HIS A 15 10.86 3.36 -10.22
C HIS A 15 11.31 2.29 -11.21
N PRO A 16 11.81 2.63 -12.41
CA PRO A 16 12.02 1.68 -13.50
C PRO A 16 12.84 0.43 -13.10
N ASP A 17 13.75 0.59 -12.13
CA ASP A 17 14.62 -0.50 -11.68
C ASP A 17 14.40 -0.97 -10.24
N ARG A 18 13.41 -0.43 -9.49
CA ARG A 18 13.36 -0.64 -8.03
C ARG A 18 12.01 -1.02 -7.45
N GLY A 19 10.88 -0.49 -7.93
CA GLY A 19 9.59 -0.80 -7.31
C GLY A 19 8.41 -0.05 -7.89
N ALA A 20 7.21 -0.40 -7.43
CA ALA A 20 5.95 0.19 -7.86
C ALA A 20 4.93 0.26 -6.72
N ILE A 21 4.08 1.29 -6.78
CA ILE A 21 2.87 1.43 -5.95
C ILE A 21 1.70 1.61 -6.90
N THR A 22 0.70 0.74 -6.81
CA THR A 22 -0.51 0.84 -7.66
C THR A 22 -1.78 0.69 -6.85
N LEU A 23 -2.75 1.57 -7.06
CA LEU A 23 -4.10 1.47 -6.48
C LEU A 23 -5.08 1.02 -7.57
N ASP A 24 -5.72 -0.14 -7.39
CA ASP A 24 -6.84 -0.62 -8.23
C ASP A 24 -8.06 -0.92 -7.34
N GLY A 25 -9.10 -0.10 -7.46
CA GLY A 25 -10.25 -0.14 -6.56
C GLY A 25 -9.80 0.03 -5.10
N ASP A 26 -10.12 -0.94 -4.25
CA ASP A 26 -9.78 -0.91 -2.82
C ASP A 26 -8.47 -1.65 -2.48
N THR A 27 -7.65 -1.98 -3.49
CA THR A 27 -6.39 -2.71 -3.30
C THR A 27 -5.19 -1.83 -3.64
N LEU A 28 -4.35 -1.56 -2.65
CA LEU A 28 -3.03 -0.94 -2.82
C LEU A 28 -1.97 -2.04 -2.95
N THR A 29 -1.36 -2.16 -4.13
CA THR A 29 -0.30 -3.14 -4.39
C THR A 29 1.08 -2.46 -4.29
N LEU A 30 1.98 -3.07 -3.54
CA LEU A 30 3.36 -2.65 -3.33
C LEU A 30 4.31 -3.72 -3.86
N VAL A 31 5.24 -3.34 -4.73
CA VAL A 31 6.22 -4.24 -5.35
C VAL A 31 7.61 -3.64 -5.27
N GLY A 32 8.62 -4.47 -4.98
CA GLY A 32 10.02 -4.07 -4.94
C GLY A 32 10.37 -3.19 -3.74
N GLU A 33 11.22 -2.20 -3.95
CA GLU A 33 11.65 -1.23 -2.95
C GLU A 33 10.62 -0.11 -2.79
N VAL A 34 10.07 0.01 -1.58
CA VAL A 34 9.17 1.09 -1.18
C VAL A 34 9.96 2.12 -0.36
N ASP A 35 10.70 2.96 -1.07
CA ASP A 35 11.55 4.02 -0.51
C ASP A 35 10.86 5.41 -0.54
N HIS A 36 11.57 6.43 -0.06
CA HIS A 36 11.07 7.80 -0.07
C HIS A 36 10.77 8.32 -1.48
N GLY A 37 11.62 8.03 -2.46
CA GLY A 37 11.47 8.53 -3.82
C GLY A 37 10.23 7.94 -4.51
N LEU A 38 9.98 6.65 -4.32
CA LEU A 38 8.79 5.99 -4.85
C LEU A 38 7.52 6.53 -4.21
N VAL A 39 7.48 6.66 -2.88
CA VAL A 39 6.32 7.19 -2.15
C VAL A 39 6.04 8.64 -2.55
N ALA A 40 7.07 9.49 -2.64
CA ALA A 40 6.88 10.90 -3.01
C ALA A 40 6.28 11.06 -4.41
N ARG A 41 6.73 10.26 -5.39
CA ARG A 41 6.14 10.27 -6.75
C ARG A 41 4.69 9.79 -6.73
N TRP A 42 4.42 8.69 -6.02
CA TRP A 42 3.05 8.18 -5.94
C TRP A 42 2.11 9.20 -5.30
N THR A 43 2.50 9.83 -4.18
CA THR A 43 1.69 10.85 -3.51
C THR A 43 1.44 12.09 -4.39
N ALA A 44 2.38 12.44 -5.29
CA ALA A 44 2.20 13.55 -6.21
C ALA A 44 1.13 13.28 -7.29
N GLU A 45 0.88 12.01 -7.61
CA GLU A 45 -0.05 11.57 -8.65
C GLU A 45 -1.36 11.00 -8.08
N ALA A 46 -1.34 10.53 -6.82
CA ALA A 46 -2.47 9.92 -6.15
C ALA A 46 -3.55 10.95 -5.78
N PRO A 47 -4.82 10.52 -5.62
CA PRO A 47 -5.89 11.36 -5.12
C PRO A 47 -5.58 11.85 -3.70
N ALA A 48 -6.16 12.99 -3.33
CA ALA A 48 -6.34 13.28 -1.92
C ALA A 48 -7.19 12.16 -1.27
N ASP A 49 -6.87 11.81 -0.03
CA ASP A 49 -7.65 10.87 0.79
C ASP A 49 -7.74 9.43 0.25
N VAL A 50 -6.63 8.88 -0.24
CA VAL A 50 -6.57 7.46 -0.63
C VAL A 50 -6.98 6.55 0.55
N THR A 51 -7.97 5.71 0.28
CA THR A 51 -8.37 4.60 1.16
C THR A 51 -8.24 3.29 0.40
N ALA A 52 -7.90 2.22 1.10
CA ALA A 52 -7.84 0.87 0.55
C ALA A 52 -8.10 -0.13 1.67
N THR A 53 -8.98 -1.09 1.41
CA THR A 53 -9.31 -2.14 2.40
C THR A 53 -8.29 -3.27 2.36
N THR A 54 -7.53 -3.39 1.27
CA THR A 54 -6.49 -4.40 1.08
C THR A 54 -5.18 -3.76 0.66
N VAL A 55 -4.08 -4.24 1.24
CA VAL A 55 -2.72 -3.97 0.80
C VAL A 55 -2.06 -5.28 0.41
N ASP A 56 -1.62 -5.40 -0.84
CA ASP A 56 -0.79 -6.51 -1.29
C ASP A 56 0.67 -6.10 -1.23
N ALA A 57 1.41 -6.68 -0.30
CA ALA A 57 2.84 -6.43 -0.10
C ALA A 57 3.66 -7.73 -0.21
N ARG A 58 3.16 -8.73 -0.96
CA ARG A 58 3.84 -10.02 -1.14
C ARG A 58 5.13 -9.91 -1.94
N ALA A 59 5.24 -8.91 -2.81
CA ALA A 59 6.38 -8.69 -3.69
C ALA A 59 7.30 -7.54 -3.23
N VAL A 60 7.16 -7.05 -2.00
CA VAL A 60 8.04 -6.03 -1.43
C VAL A 60 9.38 -6.64 -1.05
N THR A 61 10.47 -6.03 -1.51
CA THR A 61 11.86 -6.44 -1.23
C THR A 61 12.56 -5.51 -0.25
N PHE A 62 12.09 -4.27 -0.12
CA PHE A 62 12.58 -3.29 0.85
C PHE A 62 11.45 -2.35 1.28
N LEU A 63 11.37 -2.02 2.57
CA LEU A 63 10.41 -1.08 3.12
C LEU A 63 11.13 0.00 3.93
N GLY A 64 11.18 1.21 3.37
CA GLY A 64 11.72 2.39 4.06
C GLY A 64 10.72 3.04 5.01
N SER A 65 11.18 4.03 5.78
CA SER A 65 10.33 4.80 6.71
C SER A 65 9.15 5.49 6.00
N ALA A 66 9.35 5.98 4.78
CA ALA A 66 8.29 6.59 3.97
C ALA A 66 7.20 5.57 3.59
N GLY A 67 7.59 4.34 3.24
CA GLY A 67 6.62 3.26 2.98
C GLY A 67 5.86 2.86 4.24
N LEU A 68 6.53 2.84 5.38
CA LEU A 68 5.87 2.58 6.67
C LEU A 68 4.87 3.69 7.04
N ALA A 69 5.23 4.95 6.81
CA ALA A 69 4.34 6.10 7.03
C ALA A 69 3.14 6.06 6.08
N LEU A 70 3.34 5.68 4.81
CA LEU A 70 2.26 5.44 3.85
C LEU A 70 1.26 4.40 4.37
N LEU A 71 1.75 3.24 4.81
CA LEU A 71 0.91 2.18 5.38
C LEU A 71 0.13 2.67 6.61
N ALA A 72 0.80 3.36 7.54
CA ALA A 72 0.15 3.90 8.73
C ALA A 72 -0.93 4.94 8.39
N GLY A 73 -0.65 5.81 7.42
CA GLY A 73 -1.61 6.80 6.92
C GLY A 73 -2.84 6.14 6.32
N LEU A 74 -2.63 5.17 5.43
CA LEU A 74 -3.69 4.39 4.79
C LEU A 74 -4.59 3.69 5.82
N ALA A 75 -3.99 3.01 6.80
CA ALA A 75 -4.72 2.28 7.83
C ALA A 75 -5.53 3.21 8.75
N ARG A 76 -5.07 4.45 8.97
CA ARG A 76 -5.81 5.45 9.75
C ARG A 76 -6.91 6.13 8.94
N ALA A 77 -6.72 6.31 7.64
CA ALA A 77 -7.71 6.89 6.74
C ALA A 77 -8.85 5.91 6.41
N THR A 78 -8.59 4.60 6.54
CA THR A 78 -9.58 3.55 6.25
C THR A 78 -10.40 3.22 7.52
N PRO A 79 -11.74 3.34 7.51
CA PRO A 79 -12.56 3.11 8.72
C PRO A 79 -12.52 1.68 9.25
N SER A 80 -12.28 0.71 8.37
CA SER A 80 -12.15 -0.71 8.69
C SER A 80 -10.68 -1.10 8.82
N ARG A 81 -10.42 -2.17 9.59
CA ARG A 81 -9.09 -2.77 9.67
C ARG A 81 -8.64 -3.21 8.27
N VAL A 82 -7.47 -2.74 7.85
CA VAL A 82 -6.91 -3.02 6.52
C VAL A 82 -6.32 -4.43 6.49
N VAL A 83 -6.67 -5.22 5.48
CA VAL A 83 -6.04 -6.53 5.26
C VAL A 83 -4.68 -6.32 4.62
N LEU A 84 -3.62 -6.83 5.24
CA LEU A 84 -2.26 -6.79 4.70
C LEU A 84 -1.83 -8.19 4.27
N LEU A 85 -1.75 -8.41 2.96
CA LEU A 85 -1.29 -9.68 2.37
C LEU A 85 0.23 -9.67 2.27
N THR A 86 0.90 -10.36 3.20
CA THR A 86 2.36 -10.52 3.15
C THR A 86 2.83 -11.58 4.14
N GLU A 87 3.90 -12.29 3.76
CA GLU A 87 4.74 -13.08 4.69
C GLU A 87 6.17 -12.51 4.76
N GLN A 88 6.41 -11.38 4.08
CA GLN A 88 7.74 -10.84 3.89
C GLN A 88 8.25 -10.21 5.18
N ARG A 89 9.34 -10.74 5.75
CA ARG A 89 9.96 -10.16 6.96
C ARG A 89 10.40 -8.71 6.79
N VAL A 90 10.72 -8.31 5.56
CA VAL A 90 11.04 -6.91 5.22
C VAL A 90 9.85 -5.98 5.41
N VAL A 91 8.62 -6.51 5.45
CA VAL A 91 7.38 -5.78 5.74
C VAL A 91 6.95 -5.99 7.19
N THR A 92 6.87 -7.25 7.66
CA THR A 92 6.31 -7.55 8.98
C THR A 92 7.18 -7.06 10.13
N ARG A 93 8.51 -7.15 10.03
CA ARG A 93 9.41 -6.74 11.12
C ARG A 93 9.34 -5.23 11.41
N PRO A 94 9.42 -4.32 10.43
CA PRO A 94 9.22 -2.89 10.68
C PRO A 94 7.86 -2.56 11.33
N LEU A 95 6.79 -3.22 10.90
CA LEU A 95 5.45 -3.03 11.49
C LEU A 95 5.42 -3.44 12.96
N THR A 96 5.95 -4.61 13.30
CA THR A 96 5.99 -5.08 14.69
C THR A 96 6.88 -4.21 15.58
N VAL A 97 8.06 -3.80 15.11
CA VAL A 97 8.97 -2.94 15.91
C VAL A 97 8.34 -1.57 16.20
N THR A 98 7.48 -1.08 15.31
CA THR A 98 6.80 0.21 15.46
C THR A 98 5.40 0.10 16.06
N GLY A 99 4.92 -1.12 16.35
CA GLY A 99 3.57 -1.39 16.86
C GLY A 99 2.45 -1.08 15.85
N LEU A 100 2.79 -0.90 14.57
CA LEU A 100 1.84 -0.61 13.50
C LEU A 100 1.13 -1.86 12.99
N ASP A 101 1.65 -3.06 13.29
CA ASP A 101 0.99 -4.34 13.01
C ASP A 101 -0.41 -4.43 13.61
N ALA A 102 -0.67 -3.78 14.75
CA ALA A 102 -1.99 -3.69 15.36
C ALA A 102 -3.06 -3.01 14.47
N LEU A 103 -2.64 -2.19 13.50
CA LEU A 103 -3.55 -1.50 12.57
C LEU A 103 -4.02 -2.41 11.43
N PHE A 104 -3.37 -3.55 11.21
CA PHE A 104 -3.61 -4.43 10.08
C PHE A 104 -4.16 -5.78 10.51
N GLU A 105 -4.95 -6.38 9.65
CA GLU A 105 -5.18 -7.82 9.67
C GLU A 105 -4.18 -8.48 8.72
N ILE A 106 -3.10 -9.01 9.27
CA ILE A 106 -2.02 -9.61 8.47
C ILE A 106 -2.40 -11.03 8.09
N ARG A 107 -2.39 -11.35 6.80
CA ARG A 107 -2.68 -12.69 6.28
C ARG A 107 -1.59 -13.15 5.31
N PRO A 108 -1.29 -14.46 5.26
CA PRO A 108 -0.63 -15.02 4.09
C PRO A 108 -1.56 -14.83 2.89
N GLY A 109 -1.01 -14.45 1.74
CA GLY A 109 -1.81 -14.23 0.53
C GLY A 109 -1.73 -15.36 -0.46
#